data_AF-A0A3C2AJ46-F1
#
_entry.id   AF-A0A3C2AJ46-F1
#
_cell.length_a   1.000
_cell.length_b   1.000
_cell.length_c   1.000
_cell.angle_alpha   90.00
_cell.angle_beta   90.00
_cell.angle_gamma   90.00
#
_symmetry.space_group_name_H-M   'P 1'
#
loop_
_entity.id
_entity.type
_entity.pdbx_description
1 polymer ?
#
loop_
_entity_poly.entity_id
_entity_poly.type
_entity_poly.pdbx_seq_one_letter_code
_entity_poly.pdbx_strand_id
1 'polypeptide(L)'
;MLRKQLIFLFAILTMPLGSKGDHLVGGEIYYECLGNDDYLITLKVYRDCFSSGAPFDSPASIAIHDANGGLVTALNAFHNGGQQIPVTINNPCLQAPPNVCVEEA
;
A
#
# COMPACT_ATOMS: atom_id res chain seq x y z
N MET A 1 -45.38 -21.21 -6.51
CA MET A 1 -44.47 -20.07 -6.29
C MET A 1 -43.22 -20.47 -5.50
N LEU A 2 -43.34 -21.26 -4.43
CA LEU A 2 -42.22 -21.74 -3.59
C LEU A 2 -41.05 -22.44 -4.33
N ARG A 3 -41.33 -23.26 -5.35
CA ARG A 3 -40.29 -23.95 -6.14
C ARG A 3 -39.34 -23.00 -6.88
N LYS A 4 -39.83 -21.86 -7.37
CA LYS A 4 -38.99 -20.85 -8.06
C LYS A 4 -38.11 -20.09 -7.06
N GLN A 5 -38.63 -19.84 -5.86
CA GLN A 5 -37.87 -19.19 -4.77
C GLN A 5 -36.73 -20.09 -4.27
N LEU A 6 -36.98 -21.41 -4.15
CA LEU A 6 -35.94 -22.39 -3.77
C LEU A 6 -34.82 -22.49 -4.80
N ILE A 7 -35.14 -22.46 -6.10
CA ILE A 7 -34.14 -22.45 -7.18
C ILE A 7 -33.30 -21.17 -7.14
N PHE A 8 -33.94 -20.01 -6.93
CA PHE A 8 -33.25 -18.73 -6.85
C PHE A 8 -32.32 -18.64 -5.63
N LEU A 9 -32.77 -19.14 -4.47
CA LEU A 9 -31.96 -19.22 -3.26
C LEU A 9 -30.76 -20.16 -3.44
N PHE A 10 -30.97 -21.33 -4.06
CA PHE A 10 -29.88 -22.26 -4.36
C PHE A 10 -28.84 -21.63 -5.27
N ALA A 11 -29.26 -20.89 -6.30
CA ALA A 11 -28.34 -20.19 -7.20
C ALA A 11 -27.47 -19.15 -6.47
N ILE A 12 -28.05 -18.38 -5.55
CA ILE A 12 -27.31 -17.39 -4.74
C ILE A 12 -26.32 -18.06 -3.79
N LEU A 13 -26.72 -19.16 -3.10
CA LEU A 13 -25.84 -19.86 -2.18
C LEU A 13 -24.67 -20.58 -2.86
N THR A 14 -24.81 -20.96 -4.14
CA THR A 14 -23.75 -21.64 -4.90
C THR A 14 -22.79 -20.67 -5.60
N MET A 15 -22.99 -19.36 -5.47
CA MET A 15 -22.12 -18.37 -6.10
C MET A 15 -20.79 -18.30 -5.32
N PRO A 16 -19.63 -18.59 -5.95
CA PRO A 16 -18.35 -18.58 -5.25
C PRO A 16 -17.99 -17.14 -4.85
N LEU A 17 -17.82 -16.91 -3.55
CA LEU A 17 -17.29 -15.67 -3.01
C LEU A 17 -15.76 -15.72 -3.06
N GLY A 18 -15.19 -15.36 -4.22
CA GLY A 18 -13.75 -15.14 -4.36
C GLY A 18 -13.40 -13.68 -4.13
N SER A 19 -12.56 -13.40 -3.14
CA SER A 19 -11.92 -12.08 -2.97
C SER A 19 -10.42 -12.21 -3.21
N LYS A 20 -9.83 -11.22 -3.87
CA LYS A 20 -8.39 -11.07 -4.04
C LYS A 20 -7.95 -9.76 -3.41
N GLY A 21 -6.78 -9.77 -2.78
CA GLY A 21 -6.15 -8.58 -2.23
C GLY A 21 -4.65 -8.70 -2.39
N ASP A 22 -4.04 -7.67 -2.95
CA ASP A 22 -2.60 -7.48 -2.99
C ASP A 22 -2.21 -6.47 -1.90
N HIS A 23 -0.98 -6.54 -1.42
CA HIS A 23 -0.50 -5.74 -0.28
C HIS A 23 0.89 -5.18 -0.58
N LEU A 24 1.09 -3.91 -0.26
CA LEU A 24 2.40 -3.28 -0.23
C LEU A 24 3.20 -3.85 0.94
N VAL A 25 4.49 -4.11 0.77
CA VAL A 25 5.36 -4.61 1.85
C VAL A 25 5.38 -3.66 3.05
N GLY A 26 5.33 -2.35 2.78
CA GLY A 26 5.29 -1.32 3.79
C GLY A 26 5.52 0.07 3.22
N GLY A 27 5.80 1.03 4.09
CA GLY A 27 6.16 2.38 3.69
C GLY A 27 6.69 3.17 4.88
N GLU A 28 7.41 4.24 4.59
CA GLU A 28 7.91 5.21 5.54
C GLU A 28 7.43 6.59 5.12
N ILE A 29 6.98 7.38 6.08
CA ILE A 29 6.69 8.80 5.87
C ILE A 29 7.38 9.60 6.96
N TYR A 30 8.12 10.62 6.55
CA TYR A 30 8.82 11.52 7.45
C TYR A 30 8.91 12.91 6.84
N TYR A 31 9.27 13.88 7.68
CA TYR A 31 9.44 15.26 7.27
C TYR A 31 10.73 15.85 7.82
N GLU A 32 11.30 16.77 7.06
CA GLU A 32 12.40 17.63 7.47
C GLU A 32 11.89 19.08 7.59
N CYS A 33 12.20 19.75 8.70
CA CYS A 33 11.91 21.17 8.87
C CYS A 33 13.01 21.99 8.18
N LEU A 34 12.65 22.74 7.15
CA LEU A 34 13.56 23.61 6.39
C LEU A 34 13.69 25.02 7.03
N GLY A 35 12.85 25.32 8.03
CA GLY A 35 12.73 26.63 8.66
C GLY A 35 11.61 27.47 8.06
N ASN A 36 11.23 28.58 8.72
CA ASN A 36 10.16 29.50 8.28
C ASN A 36 8.81 28.81 7.97
N ASP A 37 8.45 27.79 8.75
CA ASP A 37 7.26 26.95 8.53
C ASP A 37 7.25 26.17 7.20
N ASP A 38 8.40 26.04 6.53
CA ASP A 38 8.59 25.17 5.37
C ASP A 38 9.06 23.78 5.78
N TYR A 39 8.42 22.76 5.22
CA TYR A 39 8.69 21.34 5.51
C TYR A 39 8.86 20.55 4.21
N LEU A 40 9.90 19.72 4.14
CA LEU A 40 10.05 18.72 3.09
C LEU A 40 9.47 17.39 3.58
N ILE A 41 8.40 16.93 2.94
CA ILE A 41 7.78 15.64 3.24
C ILE A 41 8.30 14.59 2.27
N THR A 42 8.78 13.47 2.80
CA THR A 42 9.20 12.31 2.02
C THR A 42 8.29 11.12 2.34
N LEU A 43 7.74 10.50 1.29
CA LEU A 43 7.04 9.23 1.35
C LEU A 43 7.86 8.21 0.58
N LYS A 44 8.18 7.09 1.23
CA LYS A 44 8.77 5.91 0.62
C LYS A 44 7.78 4.77 0.69
N VAL A 45 7.56 4.07 -0.41
CA VAL A 45 6.68 2.89 -0.44
C VAL A 45 7.49 1.68 -0.85
N TYR A 46 7.25 0.55 -0.19
CA TYR A 46 7.92 -0.72 -0.44
C TYR A 46 6.93 -1.76 -0.98
N ARG A 47 7.28 -2.47 -2.04
CA ARG A 47 6.48 -3.60 -2.55
C ARG A 47 7.33 -4.77 -3.02
N ASP A 48 6.70 -5.93 -3.13
CA ASP A 48 7.31 -7.14 -3.68
C ASP A 48 7.47 -6.99 -5.20
N CYS A 49 8.69 -7.13 -5.69
CA CYS A 49 9.02 -7.02 -7.12
C CYS A 49 8.28 -8.06 -7.98
N PHE A 50 7.93 -9.21 -7.40
CA PHE A 50 7.23 -10.29 -8.09
C PHE A 50 5.71 -10.12 -8.07
N SER A 51 5.19 -9.13 -7.34
CA SER A 51 3.76 -8.86 -7.27
C SER A 51 3.23 -8.26 -8.58
N SER A 52 2.18 -8.88 -9.12
CA SER A 52 1.40 -8.31 -10.23
C SER A 52 0.34 -7.28 -9.79
N GLY A 53 0.20 -7.05 -8.48
CA GLY A 53 -0.79 -6.11 -7.92
C GLY A 53 -0.20 -5.16 -6.88
N ALA A 54 -1.02 -4.24 -6.38
CA ALA A 54 -0.59 -3.12 -5.54
C ALA A 54 0.60 -2.33 -6.13
N PRO A 55 0.45 -1.72 -7.33
CA PRO A 55 1.47 -0.83 -7.88
C PRO A 55 1.66 0.40 -6.99
N PHE A 56 2.78 1.11 -7.17
CA PHE A 56 2.95 2.42 -6.55
C PHE A 56 1.90 3.41 -7.07
N ASP A 57 1.34 4.21 -6.17
CA ASP A 57 0.42 5.28 -6.53
C ASP A 57 1.21 6.44 -7.14
N SER A 58 0.73 6.96 -8.28
CA SER A 58 1.27 8.17 -8.91
C SER A 58 0.13 9.03 -9.48
N PRO A 59 -0.29 10.11 -8.79
CA PRO A 59 0.23 10.55 -7.50
C PRO A 59 -0.28 9.71 -6.31
N ALA A 60 0.56 9.58 -5.28
CA ALA A 60 0.15 9.19 -3.94
C ALA A 60 -0.41 10.42 -3.19
N SER A 61 -1.61 10.30 -2.63
CA SER A 61 -2.25 11.40 -1.88
C SER A 61 -1.81 11.42 -0.42
N ILE A 62 -1.42 12.59 0.07
CA ILE A 62 -1.01 12.84 1.47
C ILE A 62 -1.95 13.90 2.05
N ALA A 63 -2.61 13.60 3.16
CA ALA A 63 -3.49 14.56 3.85
C ALA A 63 -2.82 15.09 5.12
N ILE A 64 -2.85 16.41 5.30
CA ILE A 64 -2.31 17.09 6.48
C ILE A 64 -3.49 17.63 7.29
N HIS A 65 -3.57 17.22 8.55
CA HIS A 65 -4.64 17.62 9.47
C HIS A 65 -4.09 18.45 10.63
N ASP A 66 -4.94 19.33 11.18
CA ASP A 66 -4.64 20.07 12.41
C ASP A 66 -4.89 19.21 13.66
N ALA A 67 -4.59 19.77 14.85
CA ALA A 67 -4.76 19.09 16.13
C ALA A 67 -6.23 18.73 16.48
N ASN A 68 -7.20 19.35 15.81
CA ASN A 68 -8.63 19.05 15.97
C ASN A 68 -9.14 18.05 14.92
N GLY A 69 -8.26 17.54 14.04
CA GLY A 69 -8.59 16.63 12.96
C GLY A 69 -9.11 17.32 11.69
N GLY A 70 -9.13 18.64 11.64
CA GLY A 70 -9.52 19.41 10.46
C GLY A 70 -8.49 19.25 9.34
N LEU A 71 -8.94 19.01 8.10
CA LEU A 71 -8.05 18.97 6.94
C LEU A 71 -7.48 20.37 6.68
N VAL A 72 -6.15 20.49 6.76
CA VAL A 72 -5.41 21.72 6.46
C VAL A 72 -5.11 21.78 4.97
N THR A 73 -4.52 20.71 4.43
CA THR A 73 -4.19 20.61 3.01
C THR A 73 -4.01 19.15 2.57
N ALA A 74 -4.01 18.93 1.25
CA ALA A 74 -3.67 17.65 0.64
C ALA A 74 -2.58 17.86 -0.41
N LEU A 75 -1.61 16.95 -0.43
CA LEU A 75 -0.48 16.94 -1.35
C LEU A 75 -0.55 15.71 -2.25
N ASN A 76 0.07 15.84 -3.42
CA ASN A 76 0.22 14.75 -4.38
C ASN A 76 1.72 14.47 -4.57
N ALA A 77 2.17 13.30 -4.14
CA ALA A 77 3.54 12.85 -4.34
C ALA A 77 3.63 12.01 -5.62
N PHE A 78 4.50 12.40 -6.55
CA PHE A 78 4.72 11.68 -7.79
C PHE A 78 6.03 10.91 -7.72
N HIS A 79 6.06 9.70 -8.27
CA HIS A 79 7.27 8.92 -8.43
C HIS A 79 7.57 8.68 -9.92
N ASN A 80 8.85 8.46 -10.26
CA ASN A 80 9.30 8.21 -11.63
C ASN A 80 9.60 6.72 -11.92
N GLY A 81 9.36 5.85 -10.95
CA GLY A 81 9.60 4.41 -11.03
C GLY A 81 10.08 3.87 -9.69
N GLY A 82 9.99 2.55 -9.51
CA GLY A 82 10.57 1.85 -8.37
C GLY A 82 12.00 1.39 -8.66
N GLN A 83 12.82 1.30 -7.63
CA GLN A 83 14.13 0.69 -7.70
C GLN A 83 14.22 -0.46 -6.70
N GLN A 84 14.75 -1.61 -7.13
CA GLN A 84 15.05 -2.71 -6.23
C GLN A 84 16.07 -2.27 -5.16
N ILE A 85 15.78 -2.61 -3.90
CA ILE A 85 16.64 -2.35 -2.76
C ILE A 85 17.30 -3.64 -2.27
N PRO A 86 18.52 -3.56 -1.71
CA PRO A 86 19.21 -4.73 -1.17
C PRO A 86 18.53 -5.24 0.10
N VAL A 87 18.26 -6.54 0.15
CA VAL A 87 17.74 -7.21 1.35
C VAL A 87 18.86 -7.34 2.36
N THR A 88 18.87 -6.43 3.35
CA THR A 88 19.91 -6.40 4.38
C THR A 88 19.31 -6.86 5.70
N ILE A 89 19.57 -8.11 6.11
CA ILE A 89 19.13 -8.62 7.41
C ILE A 89 20.28 -8.54 8.40
N ASN A 90 20.19 -7.58 9.32
CA ASN A 90 21.18 -7.35 10.37
C ASN A 90 20.90 -8.16 11.67
N ASN A 91 20.07 -9.19 11.59
CA ASN A 91 19.71 -10.02 12.73
C ASN A 91 20.24 -11.45 12.53
N PRO A 92 21.15 -11.94 13.39
CA PRO A 92 21.74 -13.27 13.26
C PRO A 92 20.74 -14.43 13.46
N CYS A 93 19.55 -14.15 14.01
CA CYS A 93 18.48 -15.11 14.18
C CYS A 93 17.49 -15.13 13.01
N LEU A 94 17.56 -14.17 12.09
CA LEU A 94 16.69 -14.10 10.92
C LEU A 94 17.50 -14.47 9.68
N GLN A 95 17.14 -15.57 9.04
CA GLN A 95 17.58 -15.86 7.68
C GLN A 95 16.48 -15.44 6.72
N ALA A 96 16.83 -14.60 5.74
CA ALA A 96 15.92 -14.26 4.66
C ALA A 96 15.56 -15.57 3.93
N PRO A 97 14.26 -15.80 3.63
CA PRO A 97 13.90 -16.82 2.66
C PRO A 97 14.68 -16.60 1.36
N PRO A 98 14.99 -17.67 0.60
CA PRO A 98 15.53 -17.49 -0.74
C PRO A 98 14.51 -16.72 -1.60
N ASN A 99 15.01 -15.86 -2.48
CA ASN A 99 14.21 -15.06 -3.43
C ASN A 99 13.34 -13.96 -2.82
N VAL A 100 13.76 -13.31 -1.73
CA VAL A 100 13.13 -12.04 -1.31
C VAL A 100 13.56 -10.94 -2.28
N CYS A 101 12.60 -10.22 -2.85
CA CYS A 101 12.83 -9.01 -3.64
C CYS A 101 11.90 -7.90 -3.17
N VAL A 102 12.45 -6.71 -2.93
CA VAL A 102 11.67 -5.51 -2.58
C VAL A 102 12.14 -4.37 -3.45
N GLU A 103 11.17 -3.58 -3.94
CA GLU A 103 11.42 -2.31 -4.62
C GLU A 103 10.87 -1.14 -3.79
N GLU A 104 11.56 0.01 -3.86
CA GLU A 104 11.21 1.28 -3.22
C GLU A 104 10.88 2.33 -4.30
N ALA A 105 9.87 3.15 -4.06
CA ALA A 105 9.59 4.38 -4.81
C ALA A 105 9.37 5.57 -3.86
#